data_AF-A0A7K3J0T4-F1
#
_entry.id   AF-A0A7K3J0T4-F1
#
_cell.length_a   1.000
_cell.length_b   1.000
_cell.length_c   1.000
_cell.angle_alpha   90.00
_cell.angle_beta   90.00
_cell.angle_gamma   90.00
#
_symmetry.space_group_name_H-M   'P 1'
#
loop_
_entity.id
_entity.type
_entity.pdbx_description
1 polymer ?
#
loop_
_entity_poly.entity_id
_entity_poly.type
_entity_poly.pdbx_seq_one_letter_code
_entity_poly.pdbx_strand_id
1 'polypeptide(L)' 'GDLKYGFSRSNDDGSISLMARRLEFIHPVKKEKIIITAPFPEGDIWQVFKNVNI' A
#
# COMPACT_ATOMS: atom_id res chain seq x y z
N GLY A 1 -13.66 -4.26 0.85
CA GLY A 1 -12.67 -4.60 1.87
C GLY A 1 -13.13 -4.28 3.27
N ASP A 2 -13.19 -2.99 3.63
CA ASP A 2 -13.30 -2.59 5.04
C ASP A 2 -14.75 -2.52 5.55
N LEU A 3 -15.25 -3.66 6.05
CA LEU A 3 -16.58 -3.75 6.63
C LEU A 3 -16.71 -2.95 7.93
N LYS A 4 -15.62 -2.86 8.71
CA LYS A 4 -15.63 -2.17 10.01
C LYS A 4 -15.96 -0.69 9.83
N TYR A 5 -15.47 -0.07 8.76
CA TYR A 5 -15.73 1.33 8.45
C TYR A 5 -16.75 1.53 7.33
N GLY A 6 -17.60 0.54 7.06
CA GLY A 6 -18.84 0.72 6.28
C GLY A 6 -18.74 0.46 4.78
N PHE A 7 -17.72 -0.24 4.28
CA PHE A 7 -17.69 -0.68 2.89
C PHE A 7 -18.75 -1.77 2.66
N SER A 8 -19.38 -1.79 1.47
CA SER A 8 -20.56 -2.63 1.19
C SER A 8 -20.28 -4.14 1.12
N ARG A 9 -19.03 -4.55 0.87
CA ARG A 9 -18.61 -5.96 0.78
C ARG A 9 -17.18 -6.19 1.27
N SER A 10 -16.88 -7.40 1.76
CA SER A 10 -15.49 -7.81 2.00
C SER A 10 -14.74 -7.94 0.67
N ASN A 11 -13.40 -7.94 0.75
CA ASN A 11 -12.60 -8.50 -0.34
C ASN A 11 -12.78 -10.03 -0.34
N ASP A 12 -12.41 -10.69 -1.44
CA ASP A 12 -12.60 -12.14 -1.59
C ASP A 12 -11.82 -12.95 -0.54
N ASP A 13 -10.68 -12.41 -0.08
CA ASP A 13 -9.84 -12.94 0.99
C ASP A 13 -10.18 -12.39 2.39
N GLY A 14 -11.23 -11.57 2.51
CA GLY A 14 -11.61 -10.90 3.75
C GLY A 14 -10.69 -9.75 4.19
N SER A 15 -9.70 -9.39 3.39
CA SER A 15 -8.78 -8.28 3.68
C SER A 15 -9.41 -6.90 3.45
N ILE A 16 -8.64 -5.86 3.74
CA ILE A 16 -8.91 -4.48 3.33
C ILE A 16 -7.93 -4.08 2.23
N SER A 17 -8.39 -3.29 1.26
CA SER A 17 -7.54 -2.77 0.19
C SER A 17 -6.72 -1.56 0.68
N LEU A 18 -5.82 -1.79 1.63
CA LEU A 18 -4.94 -0.80 2.24
C LEU A 18 -3.48 -1.25 2.09
N MET A 19 -2.63 -0.40 1.51
CA MET A 19 -1.21 -0.68 1.33
C MET A 19 -0.36 0.58 1.61
N ALA A 20 0.68 0.43 2.43
CA ALA A 20 1.73 1.42 2.55
C ALA A 20 2.72 1.29 1.38
N ARG A 21 2.60 2.15 0.36
CA ARG A 21 3.42 2.04 -0.86
C ARG A 21 4.86 2.53 -0.70
N ARG A 22 5.09 3.53 0.16
CA ARG A 22 6.39 4.17 0.34
C ARG A 22 6.73 4.25 1.83
N LEU A 23 7.95 3.84 2.17
CA LEU A 23 8.54 3.97 3.50
C LEU A 23 9.78 4.86 3.41
N GLU A 24 9.87 5.85 4.28
CA GLU A 24 11.01 6.75 4.38
C GLU A 24 11.49 6.81 5.83
N PHE A 25 12.79 6.58 6.05
CA PHE A 25 13.39 6.62 7.37
C PHE A 25 14.90 6.87 7.28
N ILE A 26 15.50 7.19 8.41
CA ILE A 26 16.96 7.30 8.53
C ILE A 26 17.52 5.94 8.92
N HIS A 27 18.46 5.41 8.14
CA HIS A 27 19.11 4.14 8.44
C HIS A 27 19.72 4.20 9.85
N PRO A 28 19.40 3.26 10.76
CA PRO A 28 19.72 3.39 12.18
C PRO A 28 21.22 3.41 12.47
N VAL A 29 22.03 2.73 11.65
CA VAL A 29 23.51 2.73 11.74
C VAL A 29 24.15 3.80 10.87
N LYS A 30 23.99 3.72 9.54
CA LYS A 30 24.60 4.64 8.56
C LYS A 30 24.15 6.10 8.67
N LYS A 31 23.01 6.38 9.32
CA LYS A 31 22.36 7.72 9.40
C LYS A 31 22.02 8.34 8.05
N GLU A 32 21.94 7.52 7.02
CA GLU A 32 21.56 7.92 5.66
C GLU A 32 20.05 7.85 5.48
N LYS A 33 19.51 8.72 4.62
CA LYS A 33 18.10 8.69 4.24
C LYS A 33 17.84 7.48 3.35
N ILE A 34 16.89 6.63 3.74
CA ILE A 34 16.42 5.49 2.96
C ILE A 34 14.98 5.73 2.52
N ILE A 35 14.74 5.48 1.24
CA ILE A 35 13.41 5.50 0.62
C ILE A 35 13.19 4.14 -0.01
N ILE A 36 12.13 3.44 0.39
CA ILE A 36 11.72 2.17 -0.16
C ILE A 36 10.32 2.33 -0.76
N THR A 37 10.16 1.95 -2.02
CA THR A 37 8.87 1.95 -2.71
C THR A 37 8.54 0.52 -3.11
N ALA A 38 7.51 -0.06 -2.50
CA ALA A 38 7.02 -1.39 -2.87
C ALA A 38 6.32 -1.33 -4.24
N PRO A 39 6.30 -2.40 -5.06
CA PRO A 39 5.42 -2.49 -6.23
C PRO A 39 3.94 -2.56 -5.82
N PHE A 40 3.02 -2.34 -6.76
CA PHE A 40 1.60 -2.54 -6.51
C PHE A 40 1.30 -4.05 -6.44
N PRO A 41 0.36 -4.50 -5.58
CA PRO A 41 -0.04 -5.89 -5.54
C PRO A 41 -0.68 -6.31 -6.88
N GLU A 42 -0.61 -7.59 -7.19
CA GLU A 42 -1.33 -8.15 -8.33
C GLU A 42 -2.85 -8.17 -8.05
N GLY A 43 -3.66 -8.06 -9.11
CA GLY A 43 -5.12 -8.12 -9.03
C GLY A 43 -5.85 -6.79 -8.79
N ASP A 44 -7.17 -6.96 -8.59
CA ASP A 44 -8.22 -5.99 -8.22
C ASP A 44 -7.99 -4.53 -8.66
N ILE A 45 -7.98 -3.59 -7.72
CA ILE A 45 -8.01 -2.13 -7.98
C ILE A 45 -6.64 -1.53 -8.30
N TRP A 46 -5.53 -2.22 -7.98
CA TRP A 46 -4.22 -1.56 -7.87
C TRP A 46 -3.66 -1.06 -9.21
N GLN A 47 -4.11 -1.66 -10.31
CA GLN A 47 -3.71 -1.30 -11.66
C GLN A 47 -4.07 0.15 -12.03
N VAL A 48 -5.17 0.68 -11.49
CA VAL A 48 -5.63 2.06 -11.81
C VAL A 48 -4.69 3.13 -11.25
N PHE A 49 -3.90 2.78 -10.24
CA PHE A 49 -2.98 3.71 -9.57
C PHE A 49 -1.55 3.67 -10.15
N LYS A 50 -1.27 2.84 -11.17
CA LYS A 50 0.06 2.69 -11.76
C LYS A 50 0.66 3.99 -12.30
N ASN A 51 -0.17 4.92 -12.76
CA ASN A 51 0.26 6.19 -13.35
C ASN A 51 0.23 7.37 -12.37
N VAL A 52 0.00 7.11 -11.08
CA VAL A 52 0.00 8.16 -10.06
C VAL A 52 1.43 8.42 -9.61
N ASN A 53 1.89 9.66 -9.76
CA ASN A 53 3.16 10.12 -9.20
C ASN A 53 3.02 10.26 -7.67
N ILE A 54 3.98 9.71 -6.93
CA ILE A 54 4.03 9.68 -5.45
C ILE A 54 5.20 10.55 -4.99
#